data_AF-A0A317P5R3-F1
#
_entry.id   AF-A0A317P5R3-F1
#
_cell.length_a   1.000
_cell.length_b   1.000
_cell.length_c   1.000
_cell.angle_alpha   90.00
_cell.angle_beta   90.00
_cell.angle_gamma   90.00
#
_symmetry.space_group_name_H-M   'P 1'
#
loop_
_entity.id
_entity.type
_entity.pdbx_description
1 polymer ?
#
loop_
_entity_poly.entity_id
_entity_poly.type
_entity_poly.pdbx_seq_one_letter_code
_entity_poly.pdbx_strand_id
1 'polypeptide(L)'
;MTDPQDTAIQPGADLATSGPRRVIQLGETRYTLLGTAHVSAESADDVRALIRSGEFDAVAIELCDSRHHSLDNPDALNNQDLFEIFRQGKAGMVAASLALGAFQQRVAEQSGIEPGAEMRAALEESRQAELPLLLIDRDVGVTLKRIYHNVPWWQRFSLFSGLLGSVLSRQDVSAEEIERLKEGDVLESTFSEFAAESETLYTPLISERDRYMVLRLAEEAPPGRYRNVLVVIGAGHLKGMAEEFETPLPEAPTAEREALEETPPPSKLWRALPWLVTVLVLTGFAIGFSRNTELGWQLVGEWFLINGVLSAAATLVALAHPLTVAATFFAAPLTSLNPTIGAGFVAAGVELYLRKPKVRDFSTLRHDVTELKGWWRNRVSRTLLVFMLATLGSAAGTWVAGFRIAGALFGSSP
;
A
#
# COMPACT_ATOMS: atom_id res chain seq x y z
N MET A 1 -9.37 -15.01 69.89
CA MET A 1 -9.81 -15.61 68.62
C MET A 1 -10.25 -14.46 67.74
N THR A 2 -9.35 -14.00 66.91
CA THR A 2 -9.53 -12.83 66.02
C THR A 2 -9.31 -13.32 64.61
N ASP A 3 -10.27 -13.02 63.74
CA ASP A 3 -10.35 -13.41 62.33
C ASP A 3 -9.05 -13.19 61.55
N PRO A 4 -8.68 -14.11 60.63
CA PRO A 4 -7.65 -13.85 59.66
C PRO A 4 -8.20 -12.89 58.59
N GLN A 5 -7.52 -11.76 58.44
CA GLN A 5 -7.80 -10.77 57.40
C GLN A 5 -7.70 -11.41 56.02
N ASP A 6 -8.83 -11.37 55.33
CA ASP A 6 -9.00 -11.61 53.91
C ASP A 6 -8.22 -10.53 53.16
N THR A 7 -7.08 -10.90 52.56
CA THR A 7 -6.27 -10.00 51.73
C THR A 7 -6.96 -9.84 50.39
N ALA A 8 -8.00 -9.00 50.36
CA ALA A 8 -8.61 -8.55 49.12
C ALA A 8 -7.55 -7.79 48.30
N ILE A 9 -7.14 -8.37 47.17
CA ILE A 9 -6.40 -7.67 46.12
C ILE A 9 -7.28 -6.49 45.67
N GLN A 10 -6.82 -5.26 45.90
CA GLN A 10 -7.53 -4.08 45.43
C GLN A 10 -7.45 -4.02 43.89
N PRO A 11 -8.57 -3.85 43.16
CA PRO A 11 -8.53 -3.61 41.73
C PRO A 11 -8.12 -2.15 41.45
N GLY A 12 -7.10 -1.98 40.61
CA GLY A 12 -6.83 -0.77 39.85
C GLY A 12 -6.16 0.37 40.63
N ALA A 13 -4.83 0.31 40.74
CA ALA A 13 -4.08 1.56 40.79
C ALA A 13 -4.14 2.13 39.36
N ASP A 14 -4.91 3.20 39.16
CA ASP A 14 -4.94 3.91 37.87
C ASP A 14 -3.53 4.39 37.53
N LEU A 15 -2.79 3.57 36.78
CA LEU A 15 -1.55 3.96 36.14
C LEU A 15 -1.90 5.12 35.22
N ALA A 16 -1.42 6.31 35.58
CA ALA A 16 -1.58 7.51 34.77
C ALA A 16 -0.81 7.28 33.45
N THR A 17 -1.54 7.28 32.33
CA THR A 17 -0.97 7.22 30.98
C THR A 17 -0.99 8.59 30.34
N SER A 18 -0.05 8.85 29.44
CA SER A 18 -0.01 10.06 28.60
C SER A 18 -1.17 10.08 27.59
N GLY A 19 -1.58 8.92 27.08
CA GLY A 19 -2.65 8.77 26.08
C GLY A 19 -4.08 8.66 26.67
N PRO A 20 -5.12 9.01 25.90
CA PRO A 20 -6.50 8.85 26.31
C PRO A 20 -6.86 7.37 26.49
N ARG A 21 -7.69 7.08 27.51
CA ARG A 21 -8.10 5.72 27.83
C ARG A 21 -9.62 5.64 28.00
N ARG A 22 -10.23 4.57 27.48
CA ARG A 22 -11.65 4.28 27.67
C ARG A 22 -11.85 2.81 28.02
N VAL A 23 -12.66 2.54 29.03
CA VAL A 23 -12.96 1.18 29.49
C VAL A 23 -14.37 0.80 29.06
N ILE A 24 -14.50 -0.35 28.42
CA ILE A 24 -15.75 -0.89 27.91
C ILE A 24 -15.97 -2.26 28.54
N GLN A 25 -17.13 -2.46 29.17
CA GLN A 25 -17.48 -3.73 29.80
C GLN A 25 -18.55 -4.42 28.96
N LEU A 26 -18.27 -5.62 28.46
CA LEU A 26 -19.23 -6.47 27.76
C LEU A 26 -19.27 -7.84 28.42
N GLY A 27 -20.39 -8.15 29.06
CA GLY A 27 -20.50 -9.36 29.88
C GLY A 27 -19.41 -9.39 30.95
N GLU A 28 -18.64 -10.48 31.00
CA GLU A 28 -17.54 -10.67 31.94
C GLU A 28 -16.21 -10.08 31.47
N THR A 29 -16.13 -9.56 30.24
CA THR A 29 -14.89 -9.04 29.66
C THR A 29 -14.84 -7.51 29.73
N ARG A 30 -13.71 -7.01 30.24
CA ARG A 30 -13.32 -5.61 30.26
C ARG A 30 -12.31 -5.34 29.14
N TYR A 31 -12.67 -4.49 28.20
CA TYR A 31 -11.77 -3.97 27.17
C TYR A 31 -11.28 -2.58 27.60
N THR A 32 -9.97 -2.43 27.77
CA THR A 32 -9.33 -1.15 28.05
C THR A 32 -8.72 -0.63 26.76
N LEU A 33 -9.39 0.32 26.11
CA LEU A 33 -8.89 1.01 24.92
C LEU A 33 -7.86 2.07 25.34
N LEU A 34 -6.64 1.96 24.82
CA LEU A 34 -5.56 2.93 24.99
C LEU A 34 -5.29 3.59 23.63
N GLY A 35 -5.55 4.90 23.54
CA GLY A 35 -5.20 5.72 22.39
C GLY A 35 -3.73 6.13 22.46
N THR A 36 -3.00 5.88 21.38
CA THR A 36 -1.55 6.12 21.26
C THR A 36 -1.27 7.09 20.12
N ALA A 37 -0.18 7.83 20.23
CA ALA A 37 0.36 8.62 19.12
C ALA A 37 1.54 7.85 18.50
N HIS A 38 1.43 7.49 17.22
CA HIS A 38 2.38 6.61 16.49
C HIS A 38 3.83 7.14 16.36
N VAL A 39 4.08 8.35 16.84
CA VAL A 39 5.38 9.02 16.87
C VAL A 39 5.70 9.58 18.27
N SER A 40 5.14 9.00 19.33
CA SER A 40 5.41 9.39 20.71
C SER A 40 6.14 8.28 21.49
N ALA A 41 7.29 8.63 22.07
CA ALA A 41 8.00 7.73 22.99
C ALA A 41 7.17 7.47 24.27
N GLU A 42 6.42 8.47 24.74
CA GLU A 42 5.56 8.37 25.93
C GLU A 42 4.45 7.33 25.72
N SER A 43 3.87 7.27 24.52
CA SER A 43 2.88 6.23 24.19
C SER A 43 3.47 4.82 24.24
N ALA A 44 4.73 4.64 23.85
CA ALA A 44 5.40 3.35 23.97
C ALA A 44 5.66 2.97 25.44
N ASP A 45 6.01 3.95 26.29
CA ASP A 45 6.22 3.72 27.72
C ASP A 45 4.92 3.39 28.47
N ASP A 46 3.81 4.04 28.12
CA ASP A 46 2.47 3.71 28.63
C ASP A 46 2.10 2.26 28.35
N VAL A 47 2.33 1.80 27.11
CA VAL A 47 2.07 0.42 26.69
C VAL A 47 2.91 -0.56 27.52
N ARG A 48 4.20 -0.29 27.72
CA ARG A 48 5.08 -1.12 28.56
C ARG A 48 4.58 -1.17 29.99
N ALA A 49 4.25 -0.03 30.57
CA ALA A 49 3.80 0.08 31.96
C ALA A 49 2.50 -0.71 32.19
N LEU A 50 1.54 -0.59 31.27
CA LEU A 50 0.26 -1.28 31.35
C LEU A 50 0.41 -2.79 31.17
N ILE A 51 1.22 -3.27 30.23
CA ILE A 51 1.40 -4.72 30.05
C ILE A 51 2.13 -5.31 31.26
N ARG A 52 3.15 -4.63 31.78
CA ARG A 52 3.92 -5.07 32.95
C ARG A 52 3.17 -4.99 34.28
N SER A 53 2.03 -4.30 34.33
CA SER A 53 1.20 -4.23 35.54
C SER A 53 0.65 -5.61 35.94
N GLY A 54 0.52 -6.53 34.98
CA GLY A 54 -0.07 -7.85 35.18
C GLY A 54 -1.60 -7.84 35.27
N GLU A 55 -2.26 -6.73 34.94
CA GLU A 55 -3.72 -6.60 35.01
C GLU A 55 -4.46 -7.27 33.84
N PHE A 56 -3.77 -7.56 32.74
CA PHE A 56 -4.38 -7.99 31.47
C PHE A 56 -4.11 -9.46 31.16
N ASP A 57 -5.11 -10.12 30.57
CA ASP A 57 -5.04 -11.53 30.14
C ASP A 57 -4.72 -11.66 28.64
N ALA A 58 -4.88 -10.59 27.87
CA ALA A 58 -4.59 -10.51 26.43
C ALA A 58 -4.33 -9.06 26.00
N VAL A 59 -3.57 -8.90 24.92
CA VAL A 59 -3.28 -7.60 24.31
C VAL A 59 -3.71 -7.62 22.85
N ALA A 60 -4.49 -6.65 22.42
CA ALA A 60 -4.88 -6.44 21.04
C ALA A 60 -4.23 -5.16 20.49
N ILE A 61 -3.76 -5.17 19.25
CA ILE A 61 -3.04 -4.05 18.64
C ILE A 61 -3.57 -3.69 17.26
N GLU A 62 -3.60 -2.40 16.93
CA GLU A 62 -3.93 -1.85 15.60
C GLU A 62 -2.84 -2.17 14.56
N LEU A 63 -2.72 -3.46 14.25
CA LEU A 63 -1.74 -3.97 13.30
C LEU A 63 -2.32 -5.18 12.58
N CYS A 64 -2.17 -5.20 11.25
CA CYS A 64 -2.54 -6.35 10.42
C CYS A 64 -1.37 -7.32 10.24
N ASP A 65 -1.65 -8.58 9.85
CA ASP A 65 -0.65 -9.64 9.67
C ASP A 65 0.52 -9.23 8.77
N SER A 66 0.24 -8.53 7.66
CA SER A 66 1.24 -8.06 6.71
C SER A 66 2.24 -7.09 7.35
N ARG A 67 1.73 -6.14 8.17
CA ARG A 67 2.57 -5.19 8.90
C ARG A 67 3.29 -5.86 10.07
N HIS A 68 2.64 -6.78 10.77
CA HIS A 68 3.27 -7.59 11.82
C HIS A 68 4.48 -8.38 11.28
N HIS A 69 4.30 -9.12 10.18
CA HIS A 69 5.39 -9.86 9.55
C HIS A 69 6.54 -8.94 9.10
N SER A 70 6.21 -7.72 8.65
CA SER A 70 7.22 -6.73 8.26
C SER A 70 8.00 -6.15 9.44
N LEU A 71 7.38 -6.05 10.63
CA LEU A 71 8.02 -5.60 11.86
C LEU A 71 8.87 -6.69 12.51
N ASP A 72 8.37 -7.94 12.55
CA ASP A 72 9.07 -9.08 13.15
C ASP A 72 10.22 -9.58 12.26
N ASN A 73 10.08 -9.45 10.92
CA ASN A 73 11.09 -9.87 9.95
C ASN A 73 11.33 -8.82 8.85
N PRO A 74 11.97 -7.68 9.16
CA PRO A 74 12.20 -6.59 8.19
C PRO A 74 13.05 -7.01 6.98
N ASP A 75 13.89 -8.04 7.14
CA ASP A 75 14.75 -8.62 6.11
C ASP A 75 14.12 -9.78 5.32
N ALA A 76 12.93 -10.27 5.66
CA ALA A 76 12.32 -11.40 4.95
C ALA A 76 12.06 -11.09 3.47
N LEU A 77 11.76 -9.83 3.13
CA LEU A 77 11.61 -9.38 1.75
C LEU A 77 12.93 -9.42 0.97
N ASN A 78 14.07 -9.23 1.64
CA ASN A 78 15.40 -9.31 1.00
C ASN A 78 15.76 -10.73 0.57
N ASN A 79 15.07 -11.74 1.12
CA ASN A 79 15.32 -13.15 0.88
C ASN A 79 14.32 -13.81 -0.08
N GLN A 80 13.31 -13.08 -0.58
CA GLN A 80 12.33 -13.61 -1.54
C GLN A 80 12.75 -13.33 -2.99
N ASP A 81 12.61 -14.32 -3.87
CA ASP A 81 12.87 -14.15 -5.30
C ASP A 81 11.76 -13.31 -5.95
N LEU A 82 12.13 -12.13 -6.48
CA LEU A 82 11.21 -11.26 -7.22
C LEU A 82 10.52 -12.00 -8.36
N PHE A 83 11.17 -12.98 -8.98
CA PHE A 83 10.56 -13.78 -10.05
C PHE A 83 9.32 -14.52 -9.55
N GLU A 84 9.36 -15.05 -8.32
CA GLU A 84 8.24 -15.72 -7.69
C GLU A 84 7.12 -14.73 -7.35
N ILE A 85 7.47 -13.54 -6.86
CA ILE A 85 6.52 -12.45 -6.55
C ILE A 85 5.80 -11.95 -7.81
N PHE A 86 6.53 -11.76 -8.92
CA PHE A 86 5.96 -11.39 -10.20
C PHE A 86 5.04 -12.48 -10.76
N ARG A 87 5.44 -13.76 -10.64
CA ARG A 87 4.62 -14.90 -11.06
C ARG A 87 3.34 -15.04 -10.23
N GLN A 88 3.38 -14.68 -8.94
CA GLN A 88 2.24 -14.69 -8.04
C GLN A 88 1.35 -13.43 -8.16
N GLY A 89 1.69 -12.47 -9.03
CA GLY A 89 0.93 -11.22 -9.17
C GLY A 89 1.04 -10.26 -7.98
N LYS A 90 2.00 -10.49 -7.06
CA LYS A 90 2.17 -9.73 -5.82
C LYS A 90 3.10 -8.51 -5.97
N ALA A 91 3.57 -8.23 -7.20
CA ALA A 91 4.51 -7.15 -7.47
C ALA A 91 4.00 -5.76 -7.01
N GLY A 92 2.70 -5.49 -7.15
CA GLY A 92 2.10 -4.24 -6.68
C GLY A 92 2.12 -4.09 -5.16
N MET A 93 1.89 -5.18 -4.42
CA MET A 93 1.96 -5.20 -2.95
C MET A 93 3.40 -4.94 -2.48
N VAL A 94 4.39 -5.56 -3.12
CA VAL A 94 5.80 -5.35 -2.80
C VAL A 94 6.25 -3.92 -3.12
N ALA A 95 5.81 -3.35 -4.24
CA ALA A 95 6.08 -1.95 -4.55
C ALA A 95 5.46 -1.01 -3.50
N ALA A 96 4.24 -1.29 -3.05
CA ALA A 96 3.59 -0.52 -1.99
C ALA A 96 4.31 -0.66 -0.64
N SER A 97 4.73 -1.86 -0.24
CA SER A 97 5.47 -2.07 1.00
C SER A 97 6.84 -1.40 0.98
N LEU A 98 7.52 -1.40 -0.17
CA LEU A 98 8.80 -0.69 -0.34
C LEU A 98 8.62 0.83 -0.30
N ALA A 99 7.58 1.36 -0.95
CA ALA A 99 7.27 2.79 -0.91
C ALA A 99 6.89 3.25 0.50
N LEU A 100 6.05 2.48 1.19
CA LEU A 100 5.65 2.77 2.57
C LEU A 100 6.84 2.68 3.52
N GLY A 101 7.68 1.65 3.40
CA GLY A 101 8.90 1.51 4.18
C GLY A 101 9.90 2.66 3.94
N ALA A 102 10.03 3.14 2.71
CA ALA A 102 10.87 4.30 2.39
C ALA A 102 10.31 5.61 2.99
N PHE A 103 8.98 5.79 2.98
CA PHE A 103 8.32 6.92 3.64
C PHE A 103 8.54 6.86 5.16
N GLN A 104 8.32 5.70 5.78
CA GLN A 104 8.51 5.46 7.21
C GLN A 104 9.97 5.73 7.64
N GLN A 105 10.95 5.26 6.87
CA GLN A 105 12.37 5.50 7.13
C GLN A 105 12.69 7.00 7.11
N ARG A 106 12.16 7.73 6.12
CA ARG A 106 12.38 9.18 5.99
C ARG A 106 11.78 9.94 7.17
N VAL A 107 10.59 9.56 7.63
CA VAL A 107 9.95 10.16 8.81
C VAL A 107 10.78 9.86 10.07
N ALA A 108 11.25 8.63 10.24
CA ALA A 108 12.08 8.21 11.38
C ALA A 108 13.39 9.03 11.48
N GLU A 109 14.07 9.24 10.35
CA GLU A 109 15.31 10.01 10.27
C GLU A 109 15.11 11.50 10.58
N GLN A 110 13.93 12.05 10.26
CA GLN A 110 13.60 13.46 10.49
C GLN A 110 13.08 13.75 11.91
N SER A 111 12.36 12.80 12.52
CA SER A 111 11.77 12.98 13.86
C SER A 111 12.68 12.48 14.99
N GLY A 112 13.64 11.60 14.70
CA GLY A 112 14.45 10.90 15.70
C GLY A 112 13.67 9.85 16.50
N ILE A 113 12.42 9.57 16.10
CA ILE A 113 11.51 8.64 16.74
C ILE A 113 11.18 7.55 15.73
N GLU A 114 11.37 6.28 16.08
CA GLU A 114 10.97 5.18 15.20
C GLU A 114 9.44 5.11 15.12
N PRO A 115 8.81 5.34 13.94
CA PRO A 115 7.37 5.20 13.80
C PRO A 115 6.92 3.79 14.19
N GLY A 116 5.83 3.68 14.94
CA GLY A 116 5.31 2.40 15.41
C GLY A 116 6.01 1.84 16.65
N ALA A 117 6.72 2.67 17.41
CA ALA A 117 7.41 2.26 18.64
C ALA A 117 6.46 1.67 19.69
N GLU A 118 5.24 2.20 19.78
CA GLU A 118 4.17 1.70 20.63
C GLU A 118 3.70 0.30 20.26
N MET A 119 3.58 -0.01 18.96
CA MET A 119 3.21 -1.34 18.48
C MET A 119 4.34 -2.35 18.70
N ARG A 120 5.61 -1.93 18.51
CA ARG A 120 6.78 -2.78 18.85
C ARG A 120 6.85 -3.05 20.35
N ALA A 121 6.58 -2.04 21.18
CA ALA A 121 6.52 -2.21 22.62
C ALA A 121 5.44 -3.23 23.02
N ALA A 122 4.23 -3.12 22.46
CA ALA A 122 3.19 -4.11 22.71
C ALA A 122 3.61 -5.54 22.30
N LEU A 123 4.19 -5.69 21.10
CA LEU A 123 4.71 -6.97 20.61
C LEU A 123 5.74 -7.60 21.54
N GLU A 124 6.74 -6.82 21.95
CA GLU A 124 7.84 -7.28 22.79
C GLU A 124 7.36 -7.63 24.20
N GLU A 125 6.58 -6.75 24.83
CA GLU A 125 6.11 -6.93 26.20
C GLU A 125 5.08 -8.05 26.31
N SER A 126 4.16 -8.19 25.34
CA SER A 126 3.24 -9.34 25.31
C SER A 126 4.00 -10.66 25.19
N ARG A 127 5.07 -10.72 24.39
CA ARG A 127 5.91 -11.91 24.28
C ARG A 127 6.65 -12.21 25.58
N GLN A 128 7.19 -11.18 26.25
CA GLN A 128 7.89 -11.34 27.54
C GLN A 128 6.95 -11.75 28.67
N ALA A 129 5.72 -11.24 28.69
CA ALA A 129 4.69 -11.57 29.67
C ALA A 129 3.90 -12.84 29.32
N GLU A 130 4.24 -13.52 28.21
CA GLU A 130 3.54 -14.69 27.68
C GLU A 130 2.02 -14.47 27.47
N LEU A 131 1.63 -13.23 27.14
CA LEU A 131 0.26 -12.86 26.88
C LEU A 131 -0.12 -13.15 25.41
N PRO A 132 -1.34 -13.66 25.16
CA PRO A 132 -1.91 -13.71 23.82
C PRO A 132 -1.93 -12.32 23.18
N LEU A 133 -1.34 -12.22 21.98
CA LEU A 133 -1.35 -11.01 21.17
C LEU A 133 -2.35 -11.17 20.01
N LEU A 134 -3.28 -10.21 19.89
CA LEU A 134 -4.35 -10.20 18.90
C LEU A 134 -4.13 -9.07 17.89
N LEU A 135 -4.07 -9.43 16.61
CA LEU A 135 -3.94 -8.48 15.50
C LEU A 135 -5.35 -8.11 15.02
N ILE A 136 -5.75 -6.85 15.23
CA ILE A 136 -7.15 -6.44 15.05
C ILE A 136 -7.41 -5.54 13.83
N ASP A 137 -6.38 -5.06 13.14
CA ASP A 137 -6.54 -4.13 12.03
C ASP A 137 -6.58 -4.81 10.65
N ARG A 138 -7.18 -4.12 9.68
CA ARG A 138 -7.34 -4.54 8.30
C ARG A 138 -6.04 -4.37 7.50
N ASP A 139 -5.85 -5.18 6.47
CA ASP A 139 -4.72 -4.99 5.54
C ASP A 139 -4.75 -3.59 4.90
N VAL A 140 -3.62 -2.88 5.00
CA VAL A 140 -3.50 -1.51 4.48
C VAL A 140 -3.74 -1.44 2.96
N GLY A 141 -3.38 -2.49 2.22
CA GLY A 141 -3.63 -2.58 0.79
C GLY A 141 -5.11 -2.68 0.45
N VAL A 142 -5.91 -3.35 1.28
CA VAL A 142 -7.38 -3.37 1.17
C VAL A 142 -7.95 -1.97 1.44
N THR A 143 -7.53 -1.33 2.53
CA THR A 143 -7.96 0.03 2.88
C THR A 143 -7.67 1.02 1.72
N LEU A 144 -6.44 1.01 1.19
CA LEU A 144 -6.05 1.85 0.05
C LEU A 144 -6.86 1.56 -1.23
N LYS A 145 -7.16 0.29 -1.51
CA LYS A 145 -8.03 -0.08 -2.64
C LYS A 145 -9.45 0.44 -2.46
N ARG A 146 -10.01 0.38 -1.25
CA ARG A 146 -11.37 0.87 -0.98
C ARG A 146 -11.45 2.39 -1.10
N ILE A 147 -10.47 3.12 -0.57
CA ILE A 147 -10.34 4.57 -0.81
C ILE A 147 -10.32 4.87 -2.31
N TYR A 148 -9.45 4.18 -3.06
CA TYR A 148 -9.33 4.39 -4.50
C TYR A 148 -10.67 4.19 -5.23
N HIS A 149 -11.45 3.19 -4.84
CA HIS A 149 -12.75 2.90 -5.45
C HIS A 149 -13.86 3.86 -5.00
N ASN A 150 -13.87 4.29 -3.73
CA ASN A 150 -14.85 5.23 -3.19
C ASN A 150 -14.64 6.66 -3.71
N VAL A 151 -13.40 7.04 -4.05
CA VAL A 151 -13.11 8.36 -4.62
C VAL A 151 -13.52 8.39 -6.10
N PRO A 152 -14.40 9.33 -6.50
CA PRO A 152 -14.78 9.51 -7.89
C PRO A 152 -13.59 9.81 -8.79
N TRP A 153 -13.61 9.32 -10.04
CA TRP A 153 -12.46 9.39 -10.94
C TRP A 153 -11.95 10.81 -11.19
N TRP A 154 -12.81 11.83 -11.12
CA TRP A 154 -12.43 13.24 -11.27
C TRP A 154 -11.67 13.78 -10.05
N GLN A 155 -12.05 13.37 -8.82
CA GLN A 155 -11.34 13.73 -7.59
C GLN A 155 -9.99 13.01 -7.48
N ARG A 156 -9.82 11.87 -8.14
CA ARG A 156 -8.51 11.17 -8.18
C ARG A 156 -7.43 12.05 -8.79
N PHE A 157 -7.78 12.87 -9.80
CA PHE A 157 -6.82 13.78 -10.43
C PHE A 157 -6.40 14.90 -9.48
N SER A 158 -7.33 15.48 -8.72
CA SER A 158 -7.01 16.55 -7.75
C SER A 158 -6.13 16.04 -6.60
N LEU A 159 -6.43 14.84 -6.08
CA LEU A 159 -5.58 14.20 -5.05
C LEU A 159 -4.17 13.91 -5.59
N PHE A 160 -4.07 13.35 -6.80
CA PHE A 160 -2.78 13.09 -7.42
C PHE A 160 -2.00 14.38 -7.70
N SER A 161 -2.66 15.44 -8.18
CA SER A 161 -2.02 16.74 -8.40
C SER A 161 -1.60 17.42 -7.08
N GLY A 162 -2.38 17.23 -6.01
CA GLY A 162 -2.05 17.74 -4.68
C GLY A 162 -0.82 17.04 -4.09
N LEU A 163 -0.75 15.72 -4.20
CA LEU A 163 0.42 14.93 -3.77
C LEU A 163 1.67 15.24 -4.61
N LEU A 164 1.52 15.37 -5.93
CA LEU A 164 2.64 15.75 -6.79
C LEU A 164 3.11 17.19 -6.48
N GLY A 165 2.16 18.08 -6.21
CA GLY A 165 2.40 19.45 -5.76
C GLY A 165 3.14 19.50 -4.42
N SER A 166 2.80 18.64 -3.45
CA SER A 166 3.47 18.59 -2.15
C SER A 166 4.89 18.03 -2.25
N VAL A 167 5.14 17.05 -3.12
CA VAL A 167 6.49 16.49 -3.36
C VAL A 167 7.38 17.48 -4.12
N LEU A 168 6.82 18.25 -5.05
CA LEU A 168 7.54 19.30 -5.79
C LEU A 168 7.75 20.56 -4.95
N SER A 169 6.83 20.84 -4.04
CA SER A 169 6.94 21.90 -3.04
C SER A 169 7.87 21.43 -1.93
N ARG A 170 9.19 21.57 -2.14
CA ARG A 170 10.17 21.60 -1.05
C ARG A 170 9.93 22.81 -0.17
N GLN A 171 8.88 22.77 0.65
CA GLN A 171 8.78 23.65 1.80
C GLN A 171 9.48 22.92 2.94
N ASP A 172 10.63 23.44 3.34
CA ASP A 172 11.32 23.02 4.55
C ASP A 172 10.36 23.31 5.71
N VAL A 173 9.76 22.23 6.23
CA VAL A 173 8.85 22.30 7.37
C VAL A 173 9.63 22.93 8.52
N SER A 174 9.17 24.08 9.01
CA SER A 174 9.89 24.83 10.03
C SER A 174 9.94 24.03 11.33
N ALA A 175 10.98 24.21 12.15
CA ALA A 175 11.12 23.50 13.42
C ALA A 175 9.90 23.70 14.34
N GLU A 176 9.26 24.86 14.24
CA GLU A 176 8.05 25.25 14.99
C GLU A 176 6.79 24.51 14.51
N GLU A 177 6.75 24.16 13.22
CA GLU A 177 5.70 23.33 12.62
C GLU A 177 5.93 21.86 12.97
N ILE A 178 7.18 21.39 13.02
CA ILE A 178 7.53 20.04 13.54
C ILE A 178 7.18 19.91 15.03
N GLU A 179 7.38 20.95 15.83
CA GLU A 179 7.07 20.96 17.26
C GLU A 179 5.56 20.92 17.53
N ARG A 180 4.76 21.64 16.72
CA ARG A 180 3.29 21.49 16.69
C ARG A 180 2.81 20.12 16.26
N LEU A 181 3.57 19.43 15.40
CA LEU A 181 3.28 18.04 15.01
C LEU A 181 3.72 17.03 16.10
N LYS A 182 4.63 17.40 17.02
CA LYS A 182 5.07 16.57 18.15
C LYS A 182 4.09 16.56 19.32
N GLU A 183 3.23 17.57 19.42
CA GLU A 183 2.03 17.51 20.25
C GLU A 183 1.09 16.47 19.61
N GLY A 184 1.26 15.20 19.97
CA GLY A 184 0.67 14.04 19.29
C GLY A 184 -0.85 14.06 19.12
N ASP A 185 -1.54 14.95 19.82
CA ASP A 185 -2.97 15.19 19.70
C ASP A 185 -3.33 16.06 18.47
N VAL A 186 -2.44 16.95 18.00
CA VAL A 186 -2.71 17.90 16.89
C VAL A 186 -2.66 17.22 15.52
N LEU A 187 -1.72 16.29 15.31
CA LEU A 187 -1.58 15.59 14.03
C LEU A 187 -2.79 14.69 13.74
N GLU A 188 -3.17 13.88 14.72
CA GLU A 188 -4.28 12.94 14.63
C GLU A 188 -5.62 13.68 14.56
N SER A 189 -5.80 14.75 15.35
CA SER A 189 -7.00 15.58 15.31
C SER A 189 -7.12 16.35 14.00
N THR A 190 -6.04 16.96 13.48
CA THR A 190 -6.05 17.65 12.17
C THR A 190 -6.31 16.67 11.03
N PHE A 191 -5.74 15.46 11.10
CA PHE A 191 -5.98 14.42 10.09
C PHE A 191 -7.42 13.91 10.16
N SER A 192 -7.97 13.73 11.36
CA SER A 192 -9.37 13.36 11.58
C SER A 192 -10.33 14.44 11.12
N GLU A 193 -10.01 15.72 11.35
CA GLU A 193 -10.79 16.89 10.93
C GLU A 193 -10.75 17.07 9.41
N PHE A 194 -9.59 16.95 8.79
CA PHE A 194 -9.44 16.94 7.32
C PHE A 194 -10.16 15.75 6.68
N ALA A 195 -10.07 14.58 7.28
CA ALA A 195 -10.80 13.41 6.81
C ALA A 195 -12.31 13.62 6.94
N ALA A 196 -12.80 14.21 8.04
CA ALA A 196 -14.22 14.51 8.24
C ALA A 196 -14.81 15.47 7.19
N GLU A 197 -14.00 16.36 6.59
CA GLU A 197 -14.42 17.19 5.46
C GLU A 197 -14.64 16.39 4.16
N SER A 198 -14.13 15.16 4.09
CA SER A 198 -14.27 14.25 2.94
C SER A 198 -14.76 12.88 3.40
N GLU A 199 -16.07 12.70 3.49
CA GLU A 199 -16.74 11.43 3.85
C GLU A 199 -16.24 10.24 2.99
N THR A 200 -15.92 10.50 1.72
CA THR A 200 -15.38 9.51 0.77
C THR A 200 -13.99 8.98 1.13
N LEU A 201 -13.20 9.76 1.88
CA LEU A 201 -11.91 9.37 2.43
C LEU A 201 -12.05 8.85 3.87
N TYR A 202 -12.82 9.56 4.71
CA TYR A 202 -13.02 9.22 6.12
C TYR A 202 -13.57 7.83 6.32
N THR A 203 -14.64 7.48 5.60
CA THR A 203 -15.34 6.20 5.78
C THR A 203 -14.39 5.00 5.65
N PRO A 204 -13.66 4.82 4.53
CA PRO A 204 -12.74 3.69 4.41
C PRO A 204 -11.45 3.82 5.25
N LEU A 205 -11.01 5.04 5.59
CA LEU A 205 -9.78 5.25 6.38
C LEU A 205 -9.96 5.07 7.89
N ILE A 206 -11.14 5.40 8.43
CA ILE A 206 -11.38 5.45 9.87
C ILE A 206 -12.58 4.56 10.22
N SER A 207 -13.80 4.95 9.85
CA SER A 207 -15.02 4.27 10.32
C SER A 207 -15.09 2.78 9.97
N GLU A 208 -14.74 2.40 8.74
CA GLU A 208 -14.70 0.99 8.35
C GLU A 208 -13.64 0.20 9.14
N ARG A 209 -12.53 0.84 9.53
CA ARG A 209 -11.48 0.20 10.33
C ARG A 209 -11.90 0.09 11.79
N ASP A 210 -12.57 1.08 12.34
CA ASP A 210 -13.17 1.01 13.69
C ASP A 210 -14.11 -0.19 13.78
N ARG A 211 -15.03 -0.29 12.81
CA ARG A 211 -15.94 -1.44 12.70
C ARG A 211 -15.19 -2.76 12.54
N TYR A 212 -14.19 -2.80 11.65
CA TYR A 212 -13.37 -3.99 11.43
C TYR A 212 -12.68 -4.45 12.72
N MET A 213 -12.05 -3.52 13.46
CA MET A 213 -11.34 -3.82 14.70
C MET A 213 -12.28 -4.34 15.79
N VAL A 214 -13.47 -3.75 15.93
CA VAL A 214 -14.49 -4.22 16.88
C VAL A 214 -15.00 -5.62 16.50
N LEU A 215 -15.28 -5.88 15.21
CA LEU A 215 -15.67 -7.20 14.73
C LEU A 215 -14.56 -8.23 14.95
N ARG A 216 -13.30 -7.86 14.73
CA ARG A 216 -12.14 -8.73 14.94
C ARG A 216 -11.93 -9.05 16.43
N LEU A 217 -12.15 -8.07 17.31
CA LEU A 217 -12.17 -8.30 18.77
C LEU A 217 -13.30 -9.23 19.18
N ALA A 218 -14.49 -9.09 18.59
CA ALA A 218 -15.63 -9.97 18.85
C ALA A 218 -15.35 -11.43 18.43
N GLU A 219 -14.51 -11.66 17.43
CA GLU A 219 -14.08 -13.00 16.99
C GLU A 219 -13.00 -13.59 17.90
N GLU A 220 -11.94 -12.84 18.16
CA GLU A 220 -10.70 -13.35 18.78
C GLU A 220 -10.72 -13.24 20.31
N ALA A 221 -11.46 -12.27 20.83
CA ALA A 221 -11.66 -12.01 22.26
C ALA A 221 -13.15 -11.81 22.59
N PRO A 222 -14.06 -12.75 22.26
CA PRO A 222 -15.47 -12.62 22.61
C PRO A 222 -15.68 -12.52 24.13
N PRO A 223 -16.79 -11.92 24.59
CA PRO A 223 -17.14 -11.86 26.00
C PRO A 223 -17.03 -13.23 26.69
N GLY A 224 -16.27 -13.28 27.79
CA GLY A 224 -16.01 -14.49 28.59
C GLY A 224 -14.73 -15.26 28.23
N ARG A 225 -14.07 -14.98 27.10
CA ARG A 225 -12.79 -15.64 26.76
C ARG A 225 -11.61 -15.13 27.60
N TYR A 226 -11.55 -13.82 27.79
CA TYR A 226 -10.56 -13.12 28.61
C TYR A 226 -11.31 -12.20 29.57
N ARG A 227 -10.79 -11.93 30.78
CA ARG A 227 -11.43 -11.00 31.72
C ARG A 227 -11.00 -9.58 31.46
N ASN A 228 -9.71 -9.35 31.25
CA ASN A 228 -9.15 -8.03 30.98
C ASN A 228 -8.35 -8.04 29.66
N VAL A 229 -8.78 -7.25 28.68
CA VAL A 229 -8.11 -7.12 27.38
C VAL A 229 -7.60 -5.69 27.23
N LEU A 230 -6.29 -5.52 27.06
CA LEU A 230 -5.71 -4.23 26.67
C LEU A 230 -5.82 -4.08 25.15
N VAL A 231 -6.36 -2.97 24.67
CA VAL A 231 -6.50 -2.69 23.23
C VAL A 231 -5.71 -1.42 22.90
N VAL A 232 -4.57 -1.58 22.24
CA VAL A 232 -3.64 -0.50 21.87
C VAL A 232 -3.95 -0.05 20.44
N ILE A 233 -4.43 1.18 20.29
CA ILE A 233 -4.90 1.74 19.01
C ILE A 233 -4.38 3.18 18.88
N GLY A 234 -4.37 3.71 17.66
CA GLY A 234 -4.17 5.13 17.41
C GLY A 234 -5.27 5.96 18.06
N ALA A 235 -4.93 7.14 18.57
CA ALA A 235 -5.90 7.98 19.30
C ALA A 235 -7.14 8.35 18.45
N GLY A 236 -7.01 8.44 17.12
CA GLY A 236 -8.12 8.73 16.21
C GLY A 236 -9.20 7.65 16.18
N HIS A 237 -8.86 6.40 16.49
CA HIS A 237 -9.78 5.26 16.48
C HIS A 237 -10.54 5.08 17.80
N LEU A 238 -10.06 5.67 18.90
CA LEU A 238 -10.60 5.43 20.24
C LEU A 238 -12.09 5.79 20.36
N LYS A 239 -12.48 6.94 19.82
CA LYS A 239 -13.87 7.40 19.88
C LYS A 239 -14.78 6.50 19.03
N GLY A 240 -14.42 6.24 17.78
CA GLY A 240 -15.22 5.46 16.85
C GLY A 240 -15.38 4.01 17.28
N MET A 241 -14.31 3.35 17.72
CA MET A 241 -14.40 2.00 18.29
C MET A 241 -15.30 1.94 19.53
N ALA A 242 -15.22 2.95 20.39
CA ALA A 242 -16.06 2.98 21.58
C ALA A 242 -17.54 3.15 21.26
N GLU A 243 -17.88 3.95 20.25
CA GLU A 243 -19.25 4.08 19.72
C GLU A 243 -19.73 2.77 19.06
N GLU A 244 -18.87 2.08 18.32
CA GLU A 244 -19.18 0.78 17.71
C GLU A 244 -19.49 -0.31 18.75
N PHE A 245 -18.80 -0.31 19.89
CA PHE A 245 -19.08 -1.22 21.00
C PHE A 245 -20.43 -0.96 21.70
N GLU A 246 -21.01 0.23 21.56
CA GLU A 246 -22.37 0.52 22.06
C GLU A 246 -23.44 -0.13 21.19
N THR A 247 -23.09 -0.51 19.95
CA THR A 247 -23.97 -1.23 19.04
C THR A 247 -23.92 -2.73 19.30
N PRO A 248 -25.04 -3.47 19.27
CA PRO A 248 -25.03 -4.92 19.44
C PRO A 248 -24.10 -5.59 18.42
N LEU A 249 -23.17 -6.41 18.93
CA LEU A 249 -22.30 -7.23 18.08
C LEU A 249 -23.15 -8.24 17.29
N PRO A 250 -22.88 -8.43 15.99
CA PRO A 250 -23.62 -9.40 15.18
C PRO A 250 -23.35 -10.82 15.69
N GLU A 251 -24.32 -11.74 15.50
CA GLU A 251 -24.14 -13.16 15.83
C GLU A 251 -23.02 -13.82 15.00
N ALA A 252 -22.76 -13.31 13.80
CA ALA A 252 -21.72 -13.78 12.88
C ALA A 252 -20.78 -12.63 12.47
N PRO A 253 -19.85 -12.20 13.35
CA PRO A 253 -18.94 -11.08 13.07
C PRO A 253 -18.06 -11.31 11.84
N THR A 254 -17.76 -12.57 11.51
CA THR A 254 -16.91 -12.94 10.38
C THR A 254 -17.46 -12.57 9.03
N ALA A 255 -18.76 -12.78 8.79
CA ALA A 255 -19.35 -12.45 7.50
C ALA A 255 -19.31 -10.93 7.23
N GLU A 256 -19.55 -10.12 8.27
CA GLU A 256 -19.49 -8.66 8.16
C GLU A 256 -18.04 -8.17 8.00
N ARG A 257 -17.10 -8.74 8.77
CA ARG A 257 -15.67 -8.43 8.65
C ARG A 257 -15.13 -8.75 7.25
N GLU A 258 -15.50 -9.90 6.69
CA GLU A 258 -15.09 -10.29 5.32
C GLU A 258 -15.63 -9.34 4.26
N ALA A 259 -16.85 -8.82 4.41
CA ALA A 259 -17.41 -7.81 3.51
C ALA A 259 -16.63 -6.48 3.55
N LEU A 260 -15.97 -6.16 4.67
CA LEU A 260 -15.05 -5.02 4.78
C LEU A 260 -13.68 -5.30 4.15
N GLU A 261 -13.38 -6.54 3.75
CA GLU A 261 -12.18 -6.93 3.01
C GLU A 261 -12.39 -7.04 1.51
N GLU A 262 -13.64 -7.22 1.08
CA GLU A 262 -13.98 -7.29 -0.33
C GLU A 262 -13.72 -5.94 -1.02
N THR A 263 -13.08 -6.01 -2.18
CA THR A 263 -12.87 -4.86 -3.07
C THR A 263 -13.51 -5.15 -4.42
N PRO A 264 -14.26 -4.20 -5.02
CA PRO A 264 -14.94 -4.45 -6.28
C PRO A 264 -13.93 -4.86 -7.36
N PRO A 265 -14.29 -5.83 -8.23
CA PRO A 265 -13.40 -6.28 -9.29
C PRO A 265 -13.16 -5.13 -10.29
N PRO A 266 -12.01 -5.11 -10.99
CA PRO A 266 -11.74 -4.11 -12.01
C PRO A 266 -12.84 -4.13 -13.07
N SER A 267 -13.24 -2.95 -13.55
CA SER A 267 -14.37 -2.85 -14.48
C SER A 267 -14.09 -3.66 -15.75
N LYS A 268 -15.12 -4.39 -16.22
CA LYS A 268 -15.02 -5.21 -17.44
C LYS A 268 -14.65 -4.37 -18.68
N LEU A 269 -15.04 -3.09 -18.69
CA LEU A 269 -14.73 -2.14 -19.76
C LEU A 269 -13.23 -1.85 -19.85
N TRP A 270 -12.57 -1.57 -18.72
CA TRP A 270 -11.12 -1.33 -18.70
C TRP A 270 -10.33 -2.59 -19.08
N ARG A 271 -10.86 -3.78 -18.77
CA ARG A 271 -10.28 -5.07 -19.21
C ARG A 271 -10.44 -5.31 -20.71
N ALA A 272 -11.51 -4.80 -21.33
CA ALA A 272 -11.78 -4.96 -22.76
C ALA A 272 -11.04 -3.94 -23.65
N LEU A 273 -10.65 -2.78 -23.11
CA LEU A 273 -10.06 -1.68 -23.87
C LEU A 273 -8.81 -2.06 -24.68
N PRO A 274 -7.81 -2.81 -24.14
CA PRO A 274 -6.65 -3.21 -24.93
C PRO A 274 -6.99 -4.16 -26.09
N TRP A 275 -8.01 -5.01 -25.90
CA TRP A 275 -8.51 -5.90 -26.95
C TRP A 275 -9.20 -5.12 -28.06
N LEU A 276 -9.97 -4.08 -27.71
CA LEU A 276 -10.58 -3.19 -28.68
C LEU A 276 -9.51 -2.50 -29.55
N VAL A 277 -8.46 -1.96 -28.94
CA VAL A 277 -7.34 -1.32 -29.66
C VAL A 277 -6.67 -2.32 -30.61
N THR A 278 -6.42 -3.54 -30.15
CA THR A 278 -5.86 -4.62 -30.98
C THR A 278 -6.74 -4.91 -32.20
N VAL A 279 -8.05 -5.10 -31.99
CA VAL A 279 -9.01 -5.36 -33.07
C VAL A 279 -9.03 -4.20 -34.06
N LEU A 280 -9.02 -2.95 -33.60
CA LEU A 280 -8.99 -1.77 -34.47
C LEU A 280 -7.74 -1.73 -35.35
N VAL A 281 -6.56 -2.01 -34.79
CA VAL A 281 -5.30 -2.00 -35.53
C VAL A 281 -5.27 -3.14 -36.57
N LEU A 282 -5.66 -4.35 -36.18
CA LEU A 282 -5.74 -5.49 -37.10
C LEU A 282 -6.75 -5.24 -38.22
N THR A 283 -7.89 -4.62 -37.90
CA THR A 283 -8.88 -4.21 -38.90
C THR A 283 -8.29 -3.17 -39.84
N GLY A 284 -7.53 -2.20 -39.33
CA GLY A 284 -6.80 -1.22 -40.13
C GLY A 284 -5.85 -1.89 -41.13
N PHE A 285 -5.08 -2.89 -40.70
CA PHE A 285 -4.25 -3.67 -41.63
C PHE A 285 -5.09 -4.41 -42.67
N ALA A 286 -6.18 -5.07 -42.26
CA ALA A 286 -7.05 -5.80 -43.18
C ALA A 286 -7.66 -4.88 -44.26
N ILE A 287 -8.08 -3.67 -43.89
CA ILE A 287 -8.57 -2.66 -44.83
C ILE A 287 -7.44 -2.16 -45.73
N GLY A 288 -6.22 -1.96 -45.20
CA GLY A 288 -5.05 -1.63 -45.99
C GLY A 288 -4.80 -2.64 -47.10
N PHE A 289 -4.72 -3.93 -46.74
CA PHE A 289 -4.51 -5.03 -47.69
C PHE A 289 -5.67 -5.21 -48.67
N SER A 290 -6.91 -4.97 -48.27
CA SER A 290 -8.07 -5.09 -49.17
C SER A 290 -8.13 -3.98 -50.22
N ARG A 291 -7.56 -2.80 -49.94
CA ARG A 291 -7.45 -1.70 -50.90
C ARG A 291 -6.22 -1.84 -51.80
N ASN A 292 -5.06 -2.11 -51.21
CA ASN A 292 -3.79 -2.28 -51.93
C ASN A 292 -2.79 -3.05 -51.06
N THR A 293 -2.22 -4.13 -51.59
CA THR A 293 -1.18 -4.92 -50.91
C THR A 293 0.02 -4.09 -50.46
N GLU A 294 0.44 -3.11 -51.26
CA GLU A 294 1.54 -2.19 -50.92
C GLU A 294 1.18 -1.31 -49.71
N LEU A 295 -0.03 -0.76 -49.69
CA LEU A 295 -0.55 0.00 -48.56
C LEU A 295 -0.60 -0.86 -47.29
N GLY A 296 -1.11 -2.10 -47.39
CA GLY A 296 -1.14 -3.03 -46.27
C GLY A 296 0.25 -3.26 -45.65
N TRP A 297 1.26 -3.52 -46.47
CA TRP A 297 2.64 -3.67 -46.00
C TRP A 297 3.24 -2.38 -45.45
N GLN A 298 2.90 -1.22 -46.04
CA GLN A 298 3.30 0.08 -45.51
C GLN A 298 2.76 0.26 -44.08
N LEU A 299 1.47 0.00 -43.84
CA LEU A 299 0.86 0.15 -42.51
C LEU A 299 1.49 -0.79 -41.47
N VAL A 300 1.78 -2.04 -41.86
CA VAL A 300 2.47 -3.00 -40.99
C VAL A 300 3.90 -2.55 -40.70
N GLY A 301 4.63 -2.07 -41.70
CA GLY A 301 5.99 -1.54 -41.55
C GLY A 301 6.03 -0.30 -40.65
N GLU A 302 5.11 0.65 -40.84
CA GLU A 302 4.96 1.83 -40.00
C GLU A 302 4.63 1.45 -38.55
N TRP A 303 3.68 0.52 -38.33
CA TRP A 303 3.38 0.00 -37.00
C TRP A 303 4.60 -0.59 -36.32
N PHE A 304 5.33 -1.43 -37.06
CA PHE A 304 6.52 -2.11 -36.57
C PHE A 304 7.62 -1.12 -36.20
N LEU A 305 7.95 -0.20 -37.09
CA LEU A 305 9.02 0.77 -36.87
C LEU A 305 8.67 1.76 -35.75
N ILE A 306 7.46 2.30 -35.74
CA ILE A 306 7.06 3.29 -34.73
C ILE A 306 7.08 2.66 -33.33
N ASN A 307 6.46 1.49 -33.15
CA ASN A 307 6.46 0.80 -31.86
C ASN A 307 7.87 0.38 -31.43
N GLY A 308 8.63 -0.21 -32.36
CA GLY A 308 9.99 -0.68 -32.08
C GLY A 308 10.94 0.45 -31.70
N VAL A 309 10.99 1.51 -32.50
CA VAL A 309 11.91 2.65 -32.28
C VAL A 309 11.57 3.38 -30.99
N LEU A 310 10.30 3.71 -30.73
CA LEU A 310 9.93 4.45 -29.51
C LEU A 310 10.21 3.64 -28.24
N SER A 311 9.93 2.34 -28.25
CA SER A 311 10.21 1.48 -27.09
C SER A 311 11.71 1.23 -26.88
N ALA A 312 12.46 1.09 -27.98
CA ALA A 312 13.92 0.98 -27.93
C ALA A 312 14.56 2.28 -27.42
N ALA A 313 14.11 3.44 -27.90
CA ALA A 313 14.58 4.74 -27.42
C ALA A 313 14.26 4.93 -25.93
N ALA A 314 13.05 4.56 -25.49
CA ALA A 314 12.66 4.66 -24.09
C ALA A 314 13.51 3.75 -23.18
N THR A 315 13.81 2.52 -23.61
CA THR A 315 14.72 1.63 -22.85
C THR A 315 16.17 2.07 -22.89
N LEU A 316 16.61 2.73 -23.97
CA LEU A 316 17.92 3.38 -24.03
C LEU A 316 18.05 4.48 -22.96
N VAL A 317 16.99 5.28 -22.73
CA VAL A 317 16.95 6.29 -21.65
C VAL A 317 17.10 5.64 -20.26
N ALA A 318 16.58 4.42 -20.07
CA ALA A 318 16.82 3.64 -18.85
C ALA A 318 18.25 3.07 -18.73
N LEU A 319 19.13 3.30 -19.71
CA LEU A 319 20.46 2.69 -19.81
C LEU A 319 20.42 1.15 -19.76
N ALA A 320 19.40 0.58 -20.42
CA ALA A 320 19.24 -0.86 -20.58
C ALA A 320 20.45 -1.48 -21.29
N HIS A 321 20.64 -2.79 -21.11
CA HIS A 321 21.65 -3.52 -21.88
C HIS A 321 21.35 -3.42 -23.40
N PRO A 322 22.35 -3.32 -24.29
CA PRO A 322 22.11 -3.20 -25.73
C PRO A 322 21.23 -4.32 -26.30
N LEU A 323 21.39 -5.55 -25.81
CA LEU A 323 20.51 -6.68 -26.17
C LEU A 323 19.08 -6.51 -25.66
N THR A 324 18.88 -5.85 -24.51
CA THR A 324 17.55 -5.50 -24.01
C THR A 324 16.89 -4.47 -24.92
N VAL A 325 17.64 -3.46 -25.38
CA VAL A 325 17.14 -2.45 -26.35
C VAL A 325 16.73 -3.13 -27.66
N ALA A 326 17.58 -4.01 -28.19
CA ALA A 326 17.27 -4.79 -29.38
C ALA A 326 16.05 -5.70 -29.19
N ALA A 327 15.98 -6.45 -28.08
CA ALA A 327 14.82 -7.29 -27.77
C ALA A 327 13.53 -6.46 -27.66
N THR A 328 13.60 -5.28 -27.03
CA THR A 328 12.46 -4.36 -26.91
C THR A 328 12.00 -3.85 -28.28
N PHE A 329 12.92 -3.53 -29.19
CA PHE A 329 12.60 -3.11 -30.55
C PHE A 329 11.75 -4.14 -31.31
N PHE A 330 12.13 -5.43 -31.25
CA PHE A 330 11.39 -6.50 -31.94
C PHE A 330 10.14 -6.94 -31.18
N ALA A 331 10.17 -6.90 -29.85
CA ALA A 331 9.04 -7.32 -29.04
C ALA A 331 7.89 -6.32 -29.07
N ALA A 332 8.18 -5.01 -29.01
CA ALA A 332 7.16 -3.98 -28.85
C ALA A 332 6.02 -4.05 -29.88
N PRO A 333 6.28 -4.16 -31.21
CA PRO A 333 5.21 -4.26 -32.22
C PRO A 333 4.32 -5.49 -32.10
N LEU A 334 4.88 -6.60 -31.62
CA LEU A 334 4.18 -7.87 -31.47
C LEU A 334 3.35 -7.87 -30.18
N THR A 335 3.97 -7.40 -29.10
CA THR A 335 3.34 -7.28 -27.77
C THR A 335 2.25 -6.22 -27.72
N SER A 336 2.34 -5.13 -28.49
CA SER A 336 1.28 -4.12 -28.55
C SER A 336 -0.01 -4.63 -29.19
N LEU A 337 0.08 -5.67 -30.02
CA LEU A 337 -1.07 -6.41 -30.58
C LEU A 337 -1.53 -7.57 -29.69
N ASN A 338 -0.88 -7.78 -28.54
CA ASN A 338 -1.24 -8.84 -27.61
C ASN A 338 -1.41 -8.26 -26.19
N PRO A 339 -2.66 -8.00 -25.76
CA PRO A 339 -2.97 -7.48 -24.43
C PRO A 339 -2.41 -8.28 -23.24
N THR A 340 -1.99 -9.54 -23.45
CA THR A 340 -1.53 -10.42 -22.36
C THR A 340 -0.07 -10.22 -21.95
N ILE A 341 0.79 -9.78 -22.87
CA ILE A 341 2.23 -9.63 -22.63
C ILE A 341 2.66 -8.30 -23.25
N GLY A 342 3.03 -7.32 -22.42
CA GLY A 342 3.52 -6.02 -22.88
C GLY A 342 5.03 -5.99 -23.12
N ALA A 343 5.48 -5.00 -23.91
CA ALA A 343 6.89 -4.80 -24.26
C ALA A 343 7.82 -4.71 -23.03
N GLY A 344 7.34 -4.11 -21.94
CA GLY A 344 8.07 -4.00 -20.68
C GLY A 344 8.40 -5.34 -20.04
N PHE A 345 7.51 -6.33 -20.11
CA PHE A 345 7.78 -7.67 -19.57
C PHE A 345 8.93 -8.35 -20.30
N VAL A 346 8.97 -8.22 -21.64
CA VAL A 346 10.07 -8.76 -22.44
C VAL A 346 11.36 -8.01 -22.14
N ALA A 347 11.32 -6.67 -22.11
CA ALA A 347 12.48 -5.83 -21.81
C ALA A 347 13.07 -6.15 -20.42
N ALA A 348 12.24 -6.20 -19.38
CA ALA A 348 12.70 -6.50 -18.03
C ALA A 348 13.15 -7.96 -17.87
N GLY A 349 12.49 -8.92 -18.53
CA GLY A 349 12.92 -10.32 -18.53
C GLY A 349 14.32 -10.48 -19.12
N VAL A 350 14.59 -9.82 -20.25
CA VAL A 350 15.92 -9.81 -20.89
C VAL A 350 16.94 -9.07 -20.03
N GLU A 351 16.60 -7.92 -19.46
CA GLU A 351 17.49 -7.17 -18.56
C GLU A 351 17.86 -7.97 -17.31
N LEU A 352 16.89 -8.65 -16.68
CA LEU A 352 17.12 -9.51 -15.52
C LEU A 352 18.02 -10.68 -15.87
N TYR A 353 17.81 -11.30 -17.03
CA TYR A 353 18.62 -12.42 -17.48
C TYR A 353 20.09 -12.00 -17.71
N LEU A 354 20.31 -10.85 -18.34
CA LEU A 354 21.63 -10.34 -18.69
C LEU A 354 22.35 -9.64 -17.53
N ARG A 355 21.61 -8.94 -16.68
CA ARG A 355 22.12 -8.18 -15.52
C ARG A 355 21.43 -8.60 -14.23
N LYS A 356 21.61 -9.87 -13.88
CA LYS A 356 21.10 -10.47 -12.64
C LYS A 356 21.39 -9.57 -11.42
N PRO A 357 20.34 -9.14 -10.68
CA PRO A 357 20.52 -8.44 -9.42
C PRO A 357 21.24 -9.32 -8.39
N LYS A 358 22.04 -8.71 -7.50
CA LYS A 358 22.70 -9.39 -6.38
C LYS A 358 21.97 -9.09 -5.08
N VAL A 359 22.13 -9.95 -4.06
CA VAL A 359 21.53 -9.79 -2.73
C VAL A 359 21.73 -8.37 -2.15
N ARG A 360 22.92 -7.76 -2.31
CA ARG A 360 23.14 -6.38 -1.84
C ARG A 360 22.32 -5.31 -2.55
N ASP A 361 21.94 -5.54 -3.81
CA ASP A 361 21.14 -4.58 -4.58
C ASP A 361 19.71 -4.53 -4.00
N PHE A 362 19.28 -5.56 -3.28
CA PHE A 362 18.01 -5.57 -2.55
C PHE A 362 18.12 -4.80 -1.23
N SER A 363 19.20 -5.01 -0.46
CA SER A 363 19.39 -4.31 0.82
C SER A 363 19.51 -2.80 0.66
N THR A 364 20.06 -2.30 -0.46
CA THR A 364 20.15 -0.85 -0.72
C THR A 364 18.97 -0.27 -1.49
N LEU A 365 18.03 -1.11 -1.95
CA LEU A 365 16.94 -0.67 -2.83
C LEU A 365 16.08 0.43 -2.20
N ARG A 366 15.70 0.27 -0.93
CA ARG A 366 14.86 1.24 -0.20
C ARG A 366 15.50 2.63 -0.16
N HIS A 367 16.83 2.69 -0.03
CA HIS A 367 17.56 3.96 -0.04
C HIS A 367 17.79 4.49 -1.46
N ASP A 368 18.13 3.62 -2.41
CA ASP A 368 18.42 4.03 -3.79
C ASP A 368 17.18 4.57 -4.53
N VAL A 369 15.96 4.16 -4.19
CA VAL A 369 14.74 4.66 -4.87
C VAL A 369 14.29 6.05 -4.44
N THR A 370 14.79 6.58 -3.31
CA THR A 370 14.45 7.93 -2.84
C THR A 370 15.23 9.01 -3.57
N GLU A 371 16.34 8.64 -4.24
CA GLU A 371 17.13 9.54 -5.06
C GLU A 371 16.95 9.26 -6.55
N LEU A 372 16.76 10.31 -7.36
CA LEU A 372 16.64 10.19 -8.82
C LEU A 372 17.79 9.40 -9.47
N LYS A 373 19.02 9.58 -8.99
CA LYS A 373 20.19 8.85 -9.52
C LYS A 373 20.21 7.38 -9.12
N GLY A 374 19.61 7.02 -7.98
CA GLY A 374 19.63 5.63 -7.50
C GLY A 374 18.75 4.70 -8.33
N TRP A 375 17.76 5.23 -9.06
CA TRP A 375 17.00 4.50 -10.09
C TRP A 375 17.87 3.96 -11.23
N TRP A 376 18.92 4.69 -11.62
CA TRP A 376 19.87 4.22 -12.62
C TRP A 376 21.04 3.46 -12.01
N ARG A 377 21.37 3.63 -10.73
CA ARG A 377 22.53 2.99 -10.09
C ARG A 377 22.24 1.56 -9.68
N ASN A 378 21.10 1.32 -9.04
CA ASN A 378 20.73 0.02 -8.51
C ASN A 378 20.14 -0.88 -9.61
N ARG A 379 20.53 -2.17 -9.65
CA ARG A 379 20.14 -3.09 -10.72
C ARG A 379 18.65 -3.45 -10.68
N VAL A 380 18.07 -3.51 -9.49
CA VAL A 380 16.66 -3.83 -9.29
C VAL A 380 15.80 -2.65 -9.75
N SER A 381 16.10 -1.44 -9.28
CA SER A 381 15.38 -0.22 -9.70
C SER A 381 15.57 0.06 -11.19
N ARG A 382 16.76 -0.18 -11.75
CA ARG A 382 17.01 -0.03 -13.19
C ARG A 382 16.16 -1.00 -14.01
N THR A 383 16.02 -2.26 -13.57
CA THR A 383 15.15 -3.24 -14.25
C THR A 383 13.70 -2.76 -14.25
N LEU A 384 13.21 -2.21 -13.13
CA LEU A 384 11.86 -1.64 -13.04
C LEU A 384 11.73 -0.41 -13.96
N LEU A 385 12.75 0.44 -14.02
CA LEU A 385 12.78 1.59 -14.92
C LEU A 385 12.72 1.15 -16.40
N VAL A 386 13.47 0.11 -16.78
CA VAL A 386 13.43 -0.50 -18.11
C VAL A 386 12.02 -1.01 -18.43
N PHE A 387 11.39 -1.74 -17.50
CA PHE A 387 10.00 -2.19 -17.64
C PHE A 387 9.03 -1.02 -17.91
N MET A 388 9.10 0.02 -17.08
CA MET A 388 8.21 1.17 -17.16
C MET A 388 8.41 1.95 -18.47
N LEU A 389 9.65 2.30 -18.80
CA LEU A 389 9.95 3.07 -20.01
C LEU A 389 9.65 2.29 -21.29
N ALA A 390 9.92 0.97 -21.34
CA ALA A 390 9.51 0.12 -22.46
C ALA A 390 8.00 0.11 -22.66
N THR A 391 7.24 0.00 -21.56
CA THR A 391 5.77 -0.01 -21.59
C THR A 391 5.22 1.34 -22.05
N LEU A 392 5.78 2.44 -21.56
CA LEU A 392 5.41 3.79 -21.99
C LEU A 392 5.75 4.04 -23.47
N GLY A 393 6.93 3.61 -23.92
CA GLY A 393 7.35 3.72 -25.31
C GLY A 393 6.45 2.92 -26.26
N SER A 394 6.05 1.71 -25.86
CA SER A 394 5.13 0.87 -26.64
C SER A 394 3.71 1.44 -26.66
N ALA A 395 3.23 1.98 -25.54
CA ALA A 395 1.94 2.66 -25.48
C ALA A 395 1.94 3.91 -26.39
N ALA A 396 2.96 4.76 -26.30
CA ALA A 396 3.11 5.91 -27.19
C ALA A 396 3.18 5.50 -28.66
N GLY A 397 3.92 4.43 -28.97
CA GLY A 397 4.01 3.88 -30.33
C GLY A 397 2.67 3.37 -30.86
N THR A 398 1.87 2.72 -30.02
CA THR A 398 0.51 2.27 -30.35
C THR A 398 -0.39 3.44 -30.73
N TRP A 399 -0.36 4.54 -29.96
CA TRP A 399 -1.13 5.75 -30.27
C TRP A 399 -0.66 6.41 -31.55
N VAL A 400 0.65 6.69 -31.68
CA VAL A 400 1.22 7.38 -32.85
C VAL A 400 1.01 6.57 -34.13
N ALA A 401 1.29 5.26 -34.10
CA ALA A 401 1.06 4.38 -35.24
C ALA A 401 -0.44 4.22 -35.55
N GLY A 402 -1.28 4.11 -34.53
CA GLY A 402 -2.73 4.05 -34.70
C GLY A 402 -3.30 5.29 -35.41
N PHE A 403 -2.88 6.50 -35.02
CA PHE A 403 -3.28 7.73 -35.69
C PHE A 403 -2.75 7.83 -37.12
N ARG A 404 -1.49 7.40 -37.37
CA ARG A 404 -0.92 7.32 -38.72
C ARG A 404 -1.71 6.37 -39.62
N ILE A 405 -2.06 5.18 -39.12
CA ILE A 405 -2.87 4.19 -39.85
C ILE A 405 -4.26 4.76 -40.16
N ALA A 406 -4.92 5.36 -39.18
CA ALA A 406 -6.22 6.01 -39.39
C ALA A 406 -6.12 7.13 -40.43
N GLY A 407 -5.07 7.96 -40.35
CA GLY A 407 -4.79 9.00 -41.34
C GLY A 407 -4.56 8.46 -42.75
N ALA A 408 -3.81 7.37 -42.91
CA ALA A 408 -3.58 6.76 -44.22
C ALA A 408 -4.84 6.10 -44.81
N LEU A 409 -5.74 5.58 -43.97
CA LEU A 409 -6.97 4.92 -44.39
C LEU A 409 -8.14 5.88 -44.64
N PHE A 410 -8.22 7.00 -43.91
CA PHE A 410 -9.35 7.93 -43.96
C PHE A 410 -8.96 9.33 -44.45
N GLY A 411 -7.68 9.68 -44.42
CA GLY A 411 -7.11 10.93 -44.91
C GLY A 411 -6.56 10.79 -46.32
N SER A 412 -7.43 10.51 -47.29
CA SER A 412 -7.24 10.99 -48.67
C SER A 412 -8.50 10.76 -49.51
N SER A 413 -9.19 11.85 -49.81
CA SER A 413 -9.52 12.25 -51.18
C SER A 413 -9.70 13.77 -51.20
N PRO A 414 -9.33 14.43 -52.32
CA PRO A 414 -9.10 15.88 -52.42
C PRO A 414 -10.30 16.77 -52.11
#